data_AF-A0AAU5UJP3-F1
#
_entry.id   AF-A0AAU5UJP3-F1
#
_cell.length_a   1.000
_cell.length_b   1.000
_cell.length_c   1.000
_cell.angle_alpha   90.00
_cell.angle_beta   90.00
_cell.angle_gamma   90.00
#
_symmetry.space_group_name_H-M   'P 1'
#
loop_
_entity.id
_entity.type
_entity.pdbx_description
1 polymer ?
#
loop_
_entity_poly.entity_id
_entity_poly.type
_entity_poly.pdbx_seq_one_letter_code
_entity_poly.pdbx_strand_id
1 'polypeptide(L)'
;MTDLLRDTLAERADGAEPPPLDLDGIVAAGNSQISRRRALTVLGGAVATAAVAVGGATLIRGRRPQPARPAPFSERRAATFAVGNKIHYGADVITTRSSHINAFVQTDSGFVFLDEGNNIHIADRPTGKGAWSLTADHRGNLVAWVEGFNDHSESVVYDVGADRELVRTPIGNTIPPNASLAYGPAIVALDGGTAYFGTLEGLYRWDIKTNTGELIAKVAPNAVRTVTAGQLVYQQPLSQPIMGHTLKVGPTLTSGTKTTFTGQQAFLSPDASYLVTQPEDAFMGIQPLWSDLQLYEVTAGTGGQLPRSGYWAFRFGQWLDDTTFTVAGARHTSHNEADLLVFNARTGTYRVVAPGFSTFTFSKAAPRTTPFALPTGAPIYDLA
;
A
#
# COMPACT_ATOMS: atom_id res chain seq x y z
N MET A 1 -26.56 -43.80 28.66
CA MET A 1 -26.88 -43.18 27.36
C MET A 1 -26.09 -43.99 26.35
N THR A 2 -26.79 -44.77 25.53
CA THR A 2 -26.36 -46.09 25.04
C THR A 2 -25.63 -46.03 23.69
N ASP A 3 -24.62 -46.89 23.52
CA ASP A 3 -23.76 -47.03 22.33
C ASP A 3 -24.54 -47.30 21.03
N LEU A 4 -25.80 -47.72 21.14
CA LEU A 4 -26.73 -47.94 20.02
C LEU A 4 -27.00 -46.69 19.15
N LEU A 5 -26.87 -45.48 19.71
CA LEU A 5 -27.04 -44.22 18.97
C LEU A 5 -25.78 -43.77 18.23
N ARG A 6 -24.61 -44.27 18.62
CA ARG A 6 -23.33 -43.96 17.96
C ARG A 6 -23.14 -44.84 16.73
N ASP A 7 -23.48 -46.12 16.83
CA ASP A 7 -23.35 -47.07 15.72
C ASP A 7 -24.38 -46.79 14.61
N THR A 8 -25.61 -46.37 14.96
CA THR A 8 -26.62 -46.02 13.95
C THR A 8 -26.34 -44.71 13.21
N LEU A 9 -25.49 -43.83 13.75
CA LEU A 9 -25.06 -42.61 13.04
C LEU A 9 -23.79 -42.83 12.21
N ALA A 10 -22.90 -43.75 12.60
CA ALA A 10 -21.73 -44.10 11.81
C ALA A 10 -22.10 -44.92 10.56
N GLU A 11 -23.07 -45.84 10.67
CA GLU A 11 -23.45 -46.73 9.55
C GLU A 11 -24.23 -46.03 8.43
N ARG A 12 -24.77 -44.82 8.67
CA ARG A 12 -25.51 -44.05 7.65
C ARG A 12 -24.68 -43.03 6.88
N ALA A 13 -23.42 -42.82 7.24
CA ALA A 13 -22.54 -41.85 6.60
C ALA A 13 -21.76 -42.41 5.40
N ASP A 14 -21.54 -43.72 5.33
CA ASP A 14 -20.72 -44.35 4.29
C ASP A 14 -21.52 -44.83 3.05
N GLY A 15 -22.86 -44.64 3.05
CA GLY A 15 -23.74 -45.15 1.98
C GLY A 15 -24.31 -44.10 1.02
N ALA A 16 -23.96 -42.82 1.16
CA ALA A 16 -24.49 -41.76 0.30
C ALA A 16 -23.48 -41.42 -0.81
N GLU A 17 -23.68 -42.00 -2.01
CA GLU A 17 -23.01 -41.51 -3.21
C GLU A 17 -23.34 -40.01 -3.39
N PRO A 18 -22.31 -39.14 -3.53
CA PRO A 18 -22.55 -37.72 -3.73
C PRO A 18 -23.34 -37.52 -5.03
N PRO A 19 -24.41 -36.69 -5.02
CA PRO A 19 -25.15 -36.42 -6.23
C PRO A 19 -24.21 -35.82 -7.28
N PRO A 20 -24.34 -36.22 -8.57
CA PRO A 20 -23.47 -35.71 -9.61
C PRO A 20 -23.58 -34.19 -9.66
N LEU A 21 -22.44 -33.54 -9.41
CA LEU A 21 -22.32 -32.11 -9.41
C LEU A 21 -22.32 -31.63 -10.87
N ASP A 22 -23.49 -31.21 -11.35
CA ASP A 22 -23.63 -30.59 -12.67
C ASP A 22 -23.07 -29.17 -12.66
N LEU A 23 -21.74 -29.09 -12.84
CA LEU A 23 -21.00 -27.83 -12.90
C LEU A 23 -21.44 -26.97 -14.10
N ASP A 24 -21.88 -27.60 -15.19
CA ASP A 24 -22.34 -26.90 -16.39
C ASP A 24 -23.72 -26.25 -16.16
N GLY A 25 -24.60 -26.92 -15.41
CA GLY A 25 -25.88 -26.37 -14.95
C GLY A 25 -25.73 -25.17 -14.01
N ILE A 26 -24.73 -25.18 -13.12
CA ILE A 26 -24.43 -24.05 -12.22
C ILE A 26 -23.86 -22.85 -13.01
N VAL A 27 -22.99 -23.10 -13.99
CA VAL A 27 -22.44 -22.05 -14.85
C VAL A 27 -23.51 -21.45 -15.77
N ALA A 28 -24.42 -22.27 -16.29
CA ALA A 28 -25.55 -21.81 -17.11
C ALA A 28 -26.58 -21.00 -16.30
N ALA A 29 -26.88 -21.42 -15.06
CA ALA A 29 -27.77 -20.68 -14.17
C ALA A 29 -27.18 -19.30 -13.79
N GLY A 30 -25.87 -19.22 -13.50
CA GLY A 30 -25.17 -17.96 -13.21
C GLY A 30 -25.16 -16.98 -14.39
N ASN A 31 -24.94 -17.47 -15.61
CA ASN A 31 -24.96 -16.62 -16.82
C ASN A 31 -26.36 -16.08 -17.16
N SER A 32 -27.43 -16.84 -16.87
CA SER A 32 -28.81 -16.40 -17.12
C SER A 32 -29.27 -15.27 -16.19
N GLN A 33 -28.78 -15.23 -14.94
CA GLN A 33 -29.18 -14.23 -13.94
C GLN A 33 -28.46 -12.88 -14.14
N ILE A 34 -27.23 -12.90 -14.67
CA ILE A 34 -26.46 -11.69 -15.00
C ILE A 34 -27.01 -10.99 -16.26
N SER A 35 -27.53 -11.74 -17.24
CA SER A 35 -28.15 -11.14 -18.43
C SER A 35 -29.47 -10.43 -18.11
N ARG A 36 -30.29 -10.96 -17.20
CA ARG A 36 -31.57 -10.34 -16.81
C ARG A 36 -31.42 -9.02 -16.05
N ARG A 37 -30.33 -8.83 -15.28
CA ARG A 37 -30.05 -7.56 -14.59
C ARG A 37 -29.53 -6.44 -15.50
N ARG A 38 -29.12 -6.75 -16.73
CA ARG A 38 -28.62 -5.75 -17.71
C ARG A 38 -29.70 -5.15 -18.62
N ALA A 39 -30.97 -5.55 -18.46
CA ALA A 39 -32.07 -5.10 -19.31
C ALA A 39 -32.99 -4.03 -18.70
N LEU A 40 -32.73 -3.52 -17.48
CA LEU A 40 -33.69 -2.67 -16.75
C LEU A 40 -33.16 -1.30 -16.26
N THR A 41 -32.17 -0.71 -16.94
CA THR A 41 -31.73 0.65 -16.58
C THR A 41 -31.29 1.48 -17.79
N VAL A 42 -32.23 1.79 -18.69
CA VAL A 42 -32.09 2.90 -19.65
C VAL A 42 -33.42 3.61 -19.75
N LEU A 43 -33.60 4.70 -18.99
CA LEU A 43 -34.62 5.71 -19.26
C LEU A 43 -34.18 7.06 -18.67
N GLY A 44 -34.06 8.06 -19.55
CA GLY A 44 -33.89 9.48 -19.25
C GLY A 44 -32.47 10.00 -19.46
N GLY A 45 -32.16 10.88 -20.41
CA GLY A 45 -32.95 11.57 -21.42
C GLY A 45 -32.05 12.61 -22.09
N ALA A 46 -32.05 12.68 -23.43
CA ALA A 46 -31.59 13.84 -24.18
C ALA A 46 -32.21 13.81 -25.59
N VAL A 47 -33.16 14.71 -25.82
CA VAL A 47 -33.66 15.14 -27.14
C VAL A 47 -33.02 16.52 -27.33
N ALA A 48 -32.26 16.82 -28.39
CA ALA A 48 -32.81 17.13 -29.71
C ALA A 48 -31.77 17.05 -30.85
N THR A 49 -32.15 16.30 -31.89
CA THR A 49 -32.01 16.49 -33.34
C THR A 49 -31.06 17.56 -33.93
N ALA A 50 -30.18 17.10 -34.83
CA ALA A 50 -30.15 17.55 -36.23
C ALA A 50 -29.53 16.44 -37.13
N ALA A 51 -30.22 16.16 -38.24
CA ALA A 51 -29.97 15.04 -39.15
C ALA A 51 -29.20 15.47 -40.40
N VAL A 52 -28.31 14.61 -40.92
CA VAL A 52 -28.12 14.37 -42.36
C VAL A 52 -27.72 12.91 -42.56
N ALA A 53 -28.48 12.22 -43.41
CA ALA A 53 -28.29 10.85 -43.82
C ALA A 53 -27.30 10.75 -44.99
N VAL A 54 -26.34 9.81 -44.94
CA VAL A 54 -25.77 9.15 -46.12
C VAL A 54 -25.46 7.70 -45.75
N GLY A 55 -25.97 6.77 -46.56
CA GLY A 55 -25.90 5.34 -46.35
C GLY A 55 -24.51 4.73 -46.47
N GLY A 56 -24.32 3.62 -45.77
CA GLY A 56 -23.14 2.76 -45.87
C GLY A 56 -23.33 1.52 -45.01
N ALA A 57 -23.62 0.39 -45.66
CA ALA A 57 -23.68 -0.91 -45.01
C ALA A 57 -22.35 -1.19 -44.30
N THR A 58 -22.36 -1.19 -42.97
CA THR A 58 -21.20 -1.51 -42.14
C THR A 58 -21.54 -2.69 -41.24
N LEU A 59 -20.67 -3.69 -41.33
CA LEU A 59 -20.67 -4.92 -40.53
C LEU A 59 -20.87 -4.59 -39.04
N ILE A 60 -21.85 -5.26 -38.41
CA ILE A 60 -22.05 -5.23 -36.96
C ILE A 60 -20.86 -5.95 -36.32
N ARG A 61 -19.76 -5.22 -36.15
CA ARG A 61 -18.70 -5.57 -35.21
C ARG A 61 -19.30 -5.30 -33.84
N GLY A 62 -19.66 -6.35 -33.11
CA GLY A 62 -20.06 -6.24 -31.72
C GLY A 62 -19.01 -5.43 -30.98
N ARG A 63 -19.35 -4.18 -30.63
CA ARG A 63 -18.60 -3.37 -29.68
C ARG A 63 -18.57 -4.18 -28.39
N ARG A 64 -17.45 -4.88 -28.15
CA ARG A 64 -17.10 -5.30 -26.80
C ARG A 64 -17.23 -4.05 -25.94
N PRO A 65 -17.96 -4.09 -24.81
CA PRO A 65 -17.93 -3.00 -23.85
C PRO A 65 -16.45 -2.75 -23.54
N GLN A 66 -15.98 -1.58 -23.92
CA GLN A 66 -14.70 -1.10 -23.42
C GLN A 66 -14.87 -1.09 -21.89
N PRO A 67 -13.98 -1.76 -21.12
CA PRO A 67 -14.07 -1.68 -19.67
C PRO A 67 -14.12 -0.19 -19.31
N ALA A 68 -15.08 0.17 -18.47
CA ALA A 68 -15.18 1.52 -17.96
C ALA A 68 -13.78 1.91 -17.48
N ARG A 69 -13.16 2.91 -18.12
CA ARG A 69 -11.94 3.50 -17.57
C ARG A 69 -12.34 3.98 -16.18
N PRO A 70 -11.68 3.52 -15.11
CA PRO A 70 -11.90 4.10 -13.80
C PRO A 70 -11.80 5.63 -13.92
N ALA A 71 -12.73 6.33 -13.29
CA ALA A 71 -12.61 7.77 -13.09
C ALA A 71 -11.23 8.06 -12.47
N PRO A 72 -10.60 9.21 -12.77
CA PRO A 72 -9.27 9.48 -12.24
C PRO A 72 -9.33 9.44 -10.70
N PHE A 73 -8.42 8.69 -10.08
CA PHE A 73 -8.30 8.56 -8.61
C PHE A 73 -7.83 9.88 -7.95
N SER A 74 -7.85 10.97 -8.72
CA SER A 74 -7.46 12.32 -8.35
C SER A 74 -8.49 13.04 -7.46
N GLU A 75 -9.75 12.61 -7.45
CA GLU A 75 -10.80 13.24 -6.63
C GLU A 75 -10.74 12.76 -5.18
N ARG A 76 -9.79 13.34 -4.42
CA ARG A 76 -9.49 13.06 -3.00
C ARG A 76 -9.10 11.61 -2.74
N ARG A 77 -7.91 11.40 -2.18
CA ARG A 77 -7.55 10.08 -1.65
C ARG A 77 -8.61 9.68 -0.61
N ALA A 78 -9.35 8.63 -0.91
CA ALA A 78 -10.31 8.05 0.02
C ALA A 78 -9.57 7.19 1.04
N ALA A 79 -10.24 6.82 2.12
CA ALA A 79 -9.72 5.79 3.00
C ALA A 79 -9.62 4.48 2.22
N THR A 80 -8.42 3.91 2.20
CA THR A 80 -8.08 2.76 1.36
C THR A 80 -7.42 1.67 2.18
N PHE A 81 -7.83 0.43 1.94
CA PHE A 81 -7.23 -0.77 2.54
C PHE A 81 -7.45 -1.96 1.61
N ALA A 82 -6.73 -3.06 1.82
CA ALA A 82 -6.96 -4.29 1.09
C ALA A 82 -7.20 -5.47 2.03
N VAL A 83 -8.12 -6.37 1.68
CA VAL A 83 -8.37 -7.64 2.39
C VAL A 83 -8.46 -8.76 1.36
N GLY A 84 -7.63 -9.80 1.53
CA GLY A 84 -7.50 -10.85 0.52
C GLY A 84 -7.06 -10.26 -0.83
N ASN A 85 -7.89 -10.43 -1.86
CA ASN A 85 -7.66 -9.90 -3.21
C ASN A 85 -8.49 -8.65 -3.55
N LYS A 86 -9.03 -7.96 -2.54
CA LYS A 86 -9.91 -6.81 -2.73
C LYS A 86 -9.27 -5.56 -2.17
N ILE A 87 -9.13 -4.54 -3.01
CA ILE A 87 -8.78 -3.18 -2.61
C ILE A 87 -10.09 -2.41 -2.40
N HIS A 88 -10.34 -1.99 -1.18
CA HIS A 88 -11.44 -1.12 -0.81
C HIS A 88 -10.97 0.33 -0.92
N TYR A 89 -11.62 1.13 -1.76
CA TYR A 89 -11.30 2.54 -2.01
C TYR A 89 -12.57 3.37 -1.82
N GLY A 90 -12.73 3.99 -0.65
CA GLY A 90 -13.98 4.67 -0.31
C GLY A 90 -15.17 3.70 -0.35
N ALA A 91 -16.12 3.94 -1.26
CA ALA A 91 -17.28 3.06 -1.46
C ALA A 91 -17.03 1.95 -2.49
N ASP A 92 -15.94 2.06 -3.26
CA ASP A 92 -15.63 1.14 -4.35
C ASP A 92 -14.79 -0.05 -3.86
N VAL A 93 -14.95 -1.18 -4.55
CA VAL A 93 -14.17 -2.39 -4.29
C VAL A 93 -13.60 -2.90 -5.61
N ILE A 94 -12.27 -2.94 -5.69
CA ILE A 94 -11.52 -3.42 -6.84
C ILE A 94 -11.05 -4.84 -6.52
N THR A 95 -11.46 -5.81 -7.31
CA THR A 95 -11.02 -7.21 -7.16
C THR A 95 -9.86 -7.48 -8.10
N THR A 96 -8.73 -7.92 -7.56
CA THR A 96 -7.54 -8.28 -8.34
C THR A 96 -7.56 -9.76 -8.73
N ARG A 97 -6.71 -10.12 -9.70
CA ARG A 97 -6.56 -11.52 -10.14
C ARG A 97 -5.77 -12.38 -9.16
N SER A 98 -4.86 -11.76 -8.40
CA SER A 98 -4.09 -12.44 -7.36
C SER A 98 -5.00 -12.95 -6.25
N SER A 99 -4.56 -13.96 -5.53
CA SER A 99 -5.35 -14.50 -4.41
C SER A 99 -5.21 -13.64 -3.15
N HIS A 100 -4.09 -12.92 -3.05
CA HIS A 100 -3.75 -12.09 -1.91
C HIS A 100 -2.94 -10.84 -2.35
N ILE A 101 -3.03 -9.77 -1.57
CA ILE A 101 -2.27 -8.54 -1.74
C ILE A 101 -1.36 -8.38 -0.53
N ASN A 102 -0.04 -8.58 -0.72
CA ASN A 102 0.96 -8.45 0.33
C ASN A 102 1.16 -6.98 0.72
N ALA A 103 1.24 -6.09 -0.27
CA ALA A 103 1.37 -4.66 -0.10
C ALA A 103 0.84 -3.93 -1.33
N PHE A 104 0.51 -2.65 -1.18
CA PHE A 104 0.14 -1.83 -2.32
C PHE A 104 0.41 -0.35 -2.05
N VAL A 105 0.42 0.44 -3.12
CA VAL A 105 0.44 1.90 -3.08
C VAL A 105 -0.66 2.45 -3.99
N GLN A 106 -1.07 3.68 -3.71
CA GLN A 106 -2.04 4.43 -4.49
C GLN A 106 -1.34 5.56 -5.24
N THR A 107 -1.64 5.70 -6.54
CA THR A 107 -1.30 6.83 -7.41
C THR A 107 -2.60 7.48 -7.92
N ASP A 108 -2.50 8.65 -8.57
CA ASP A 108 -3.66 9.33 -9.17
C ASP A 108 -4.21 8.55 -10.39
N SER A 109 -3.41 7.63 -10.96
CA SER A 109 -3.79 6.77 -12.09
C SER A 109 -4.24 5.36 -11.68
N GLY A 110 -4.07 4.97 -10.42
CA GLY A 110 -4.55 3.68 -9.93
C GLY A 110 -3.74 3.09 -8.79
N PHE A 111 -3.78 1.76 -8.70
CA PHE A 111 -3.10 1.01 -7.67
C PHE A 111 -1.99 0.15 -8.27
N VAL A 112 -0.89 0.07 -7.54
CA VAL A 112 0.22 -0.84 -7.82
C VAL A 112 0.39 -1.71 -6.58
N PHE A 113 0.45 -3.02 -6.76
CA PHE A 113 0.46 -3.96 -5.66
C PHE A 113 1.44 -5.10 -5.84
N LEU A 114 1.83 -5.69 -4.71
CA LEU A 114 2.61 -6.92 -4.60
C LEU A 114 1.67 -8.08 -4.32
N ASP A 115 1.75 -9.15 -5.11
CA ASP A 115 1.00 -10.39 -4.85
C ASP A 115 1.71 -11.30 -3.82
N GLU A 116 1.16 -12.49 -3.59
CA GLU A 116 1.71 -13.51 -2.69
C GLU A 116 3.16 -13.93 -3.02
N GLY A 117 3.57 -13.82 -4.28
CA GLY A 117 4.93 -14.09 -4.76
C GLY A 117 5.81 -12.84 -4.84
N ASN A 118 5.34 -11.72 -4.29
CA ASN A 118 5.96 -10.40 -4.38
C ASN A 118 6.12 -9.88 -5.81
N ASN A 119 5.35 -10.39 -6.77
CA ASN A 119 5.35 -9.86 -8.14
C ASN A 119 4.61 -8.52 -8.17
N ILE A 120 5.09 -7.60 -8.99
CA ILE A 120 4.53 -6.26 -9.12
C ILE A 120 3.43 -6.27 -10.16
N HIS A 121 2.25 -5.82 -9.77
CA HIS A 121 1.08 -5.68 -10.64
C HIS A 121 0.65 -4.23 -10.77
N ILE A 122 0.48 -3.79 -12.02
CA ILE A 122 -0.09 -2.48 -12.36
C ILE A 122 -1.40 -2.75 -13.11
N ALA A 123 -2.53 -2.33 -12.55
CA ALA A 123 -3.85 -2.58 -13.14
C ALA A 123 -4.07 -4.06 -13.56
N ASP A 124 -3.71 -5.01 -12.70
CA ASP A 124 -3.74 -6.47 -12.91
C ASP A 124 -2.81 -7.01 -14.02
N ARG A 125 -1.79 -6.26 -14.41
CA ARG A 125 -0.74 -6.71 -15.33
C ARG A 125 0.59 -6.87 -14.59
N PRO A 126 1.26 -8.02 -14.73
CA PRO A 126 2.60 -8.19 -14.18
C PRO A 126 3.57 -7.26 -14.92
N THR A 127 4.33 -6.45 -14.17
CA THR A 127 5.18 -5.40 -14.78
C THR A 127 6.65 -5.45 -14.35
N GLY A 128 7.01 -6.25 -13.33
CA GLY A 128 8.40 -6.33 -12.85
C GLY A 128 8.73 -7.65 -12.17
N LYS A 129 10.03 -7.86 -11.91
CA LYS A 129 10.52 -8.98 -11.09
C LYS A 129 10.37 -8.61 -9.61
N GLY A 130 10.24 -9.63 -8.75
CA GLY A 130 9.74 -9.45 -7.38
C GLY A 130 10.43 -8.34 -6.58
N ALA A 131 9.63 -7.54 -5.88
CA ALA A 131 10.07 -6.46 -5.00
C ALA A 131 9.51 -6.66 -3.59
N TRP A 132 10.22 -6.17 -2.57
CA TRP A 132 9.77 -6.30 -1.18
C TRP A 132 8.98 -5.09 -0.70
N SER A 133 9.09 -3.97 -1.41
CA SER A 133 8.36 -2.74 -1.13
C SER A 133 8.12 -1.93 -2.40
N LEU A 134 7.11 -1.08 -2.31
CA LEU A 134 6.71 -0.10 -3.30
C LEU A 134 6.74 1.28 -2.65
N THR A 135 7.09 2.31 -3.41
CA THR A 135 7.04 3.70 -2.96
C THR A 135 6.26 4.50 -3.99
N ALA A 136 5.26 5.26 -3.55
CA ALA A 136 4.54 6.22 -4.38
C ALA A 136 4.67 7.62 -3.79
N ASP A 137 4.53 8.63 -4.65
CA ASP A 137 4.36 10.00 -4.20
C ASP A 137 2.96 10.17 -3.56
N HIS A 138 2.80 11.18 -2.70
CA HIS A 138 1.51 11.60 -2.16
C HIS A 138 0.55 12.06 -3.27
N ARG A 139 1.06 12.54 -4.40
CA ARG A 139 0.26 12.92 -5.58
C ARG A 139 0.94 12.51 -6.88
N GLY A 140 0.18 12.42 -7.95
CA GLY A 140 0.67 12.06 -9.28
C GLY A 140 0.68 10.56 -9.55
N ASN A 141 1.35 10.20 -10.65
CA ASN A 141 1.23 8.87 -11.26
C ASN A 141 2.44 7.96 -11.02
N LEU A 142 3.40 8.42 -10.22
CA LEU A 142 4.69 7.76 -10.08
C LEU A 142 4.65 6.70 -8.99
N VAL A 143 5.25 5.56 -9.31
CA VAL A 143 5.60 4.50 -8.37
C VAL A 143 7.06 4.13 -8.60
N ALA A 144 7.71 3.62 -7.56
CA ALA A 144 9.08 3.18 -7.63
C ALA A 144 9.30 1.96 -6.74
N TRP A 145 10.31 1.17 -7.08
CA TRP A 145 10.70 -0.03 -6.35
C TRP A 145 12.18 -0.34 -6.60
N VAL A 146 12.69 -1.35 -5.89
CA VAL A 146 14.02 -1.91 -6.11
C VAL A 146 13.86 -3.34 -6.62
N GLU A 147 14.51 -3.66 -7.74
CA GLU A 147 14.63 -5.03 -8.24
C GLU A 147 15.98 -5.62 -7.86
N GLY A 148 15.97 -6.83 -7.30
CA GLY A 148 17.19 -7.54 -6.91
C GLY A 148 17.72 -8.47 -7.99
N PHE A 149 19.03 -8.47 -8.19
CA PHE A 149 19.79 -9.41 -9.02
C PHE A 149 20.86 -10.11 -8.16
N ASN A 150 21.62 -11.02 -8.77
CA ASN A 150 22.61 -11.83 -8.03
C ASN A 150 23.81 -10.99 -7.53
N ASP A 151 24.18 -9.93 -8.26
CA ASP A 151 25.38 -9.13 -8.06
C ASP A 151 25.09 -7.63 -7.83
N HIS A 152 23.85 -7.20 -8.06
CA HIS A 152 23.43 -5.81 -7.86
C HIS A 152 21.91 -5.73 -7.61
N SER A 153 21.43 -4.52 -7.31
CA SER A 153 20.02 -4.18 -7.42
C SER A 153 19.82 -2.99 -8.36
N GLU A 154 18.63 -2.83 -8.91
CA GLU A 154 18.27 -1.67 -9.73
C GLU A 154 17.14 -0.88 -9.07
N SER A 155 17.31 0.43 -8.96
CA SER A 155 16.24 1.35 -8.58
C SER A 155 15.40 1.66 -9.82
N VAL A 156 14.09 1.47 -9.73
CA VAL A 156 13.15 1.65 -10.85
C VAL A 156 12.10 2.72 -10.48
N VAL A 157 11.82 3.63 -11.42
CA VAL A 157 10.71 4.59 -11.33
C VAL A 157 9.83 4.43 -12.56
N TYR A 158 8.52 4.30 -12.34
CA TYR A 158 7.52 4.01 -13.35
C TYR A 158 6.36 5.00 -13.29
N ASP A 159 5.89 5.43 -14.45
CA ASP A 159 4.71 6.28 -14.60
C ASP A 159 3.50 5.40 -14.92
N VAL A 160 2.64 5.20 -13.93
CA VAL A 160 1.42 4.39 -14.03
C VAL A 160 0.44 4.97 -15.05
N GLY A 161 0.36 6.30 -15.15
CA GLY A 161 -0.58 6.97 -16.04
C GLY A 161 -0.13 6.92 -17.50
N ALA A 162 1.18 6.95 -17.74
CA ALA A 162 1.77 6.85 -19.07
C ALA A 162 2.16 5.42 -19.48
N ASP A 163 1.99 4.42 -18.61
CA ASP A 163 2.31 3.00 -18.84
C ASP A 163 3.77 2.83 -19.33
N ARG A 164 4.72 3.48 -18.66
CA ARG A 164 6.14 3.43 -19.04
C ARG A 164 7.11 3.57 -17.85
N GLU A 165 8.24 2.90 -17.98
CA GLU A 165 9.41 3.11 -17.13
C GLU A 165 10.07 4.45 -17.47
N LEU A 166 10.42 5.22 -16.43
CA LEU A 166 11.10 6.51 -16.56
C LEU A 166 12.58 6.41 -16.15
N VAL A 167 12.87 5.63 -15.12
CA VAL A 167 14.22 5.45 -14.58
C VAL A 167 14.43 3.98 -14.28
N ARG A 168 15.61 3.48 -14.66
CA ARG A 168 16.20 2.23 -14.18
C ARG A 168 17.70 2.43 -14.06
N THR A 169 18.25 2.16 -12.89
CA THR A 169 19.68 2.40 -12.65
C THR A 169 20.25 1.46 -11.58
N PRO A 170 21.43 0.88 -11.81
CA PRO A 170 22.18 0.12 -10.80
C PRO A 170 23.10 1.01 -9.94
N ILE A 171 23.11 2.34 -10.17
CA ILE A 171 24.03 3.26 -9.48
C ILE A 171 23.86 3.15 -7.96
N GLY A 172 24.99 2.99 -7.26
CA GLY A 172 25.02 2.85 -5.80
C GLY A 172 24.62 1.47 -5.27
N ASN A 173 24.17 0.55 -6.12
CA ASN A 173 23.54 -0.72 -5.72
C ASN A 173 24.34 -1.97 -6.13
N THR A 174 25.64 -1.83 -6.38
CA THR A 174 26.52 -3.01 -6.52
C THR A 174 26.62 -3.71 -5.17
N ILE A 175 26.33 -5.01 -5.10
CA ILE A 175 26.35 -5.78 -3.85
C ILE A 175 27.82 -6.15 -3.54
N PRO A 176 28.42 -5.61 -2.47
CA PRO A 176 29.78 -5.99 -2.12
C PRO A 176 29.83 -7.43 -1.58
N PRO A 177 31.00 -8.10 -1.67
CA PRO A 177 31.19 -9.39 -1.01
C PRO A 177 30.85 -9.29 0.49
N ASN A 178 30.07 -10.26 0.99
CA ASN A 178 29.59 -10.33 2.38
C ASN A 178 28.62 -9.22 2.81
N ALA A 179 27.96 -8.54 1.86
CA ALA A 179 26.86 -7.63 2.20
C ALA A 179 25.75 -8.38 2.95
N SER A 180 25.29 -7.81 4.07
CA SER A 180 24.07 -8.29 4.70
C SER A 180 22.87 -7.90 3.85
N LEU A 181 22.12 -8.88 3.35
CA LEU A 181 20.85 -8.65 2.65
C LEU A 181 19.79 -7.99 3.54
N ALA A 182 19.99 -7.98 4.87
CA ALA A 182 19.11 -7.27 5.80
C ALA A 182 19.13 -5.75 5.60
N TYR A 183 20.17 -5.21 4.93
CA TYR A 183 20.31 -3.79 4.64
C TYR A 183 20.36 -3.53 3.13
N GLY A 184 19.33 -4.03 2.44
CA GLY A 184 19.19 -3.86 1.00
C GLY A 184 18.88 -2.41 0.59
N PRO A 185 19.08 -2.07 -0.68
CA PRO A 185 18.61 -0.80 -1.25
C PRO A 185 17.11 -0.63 -1.11
N ALA A 186 16.67 0.62 -1.03
CA ALA A 186 15.26 0.99 -0.97
C ALA A 186 15.00 2.30 -1.72
N ILE A 187 13.76 2.50 -2.15
CA ILE A 187 13.30 3.82 -2.57
C ILE A 187 12.78 4.56 -1.34
N VAL A 188 13.50 5.60 -0.94
CA VAL A 188 13.19 6.37 0.28
C VAL A 188 11.92 7.20 0.06
N ALA A 189 11.80 7.86 -1.09
CA ALA A 189 10.65 8.69 -1.42
C ALA A 189 10.60 9.04 -2.92
N LEU A 190 9.42 9.44 -3.35
CA LEU A 190 9.17 10.22 -4.56
C LEU A 190 8.57 11.56 -4.12
N ASP A 191 9.16 12.66 -4.58
CA ASP A 191 8.74 14.03 -4.25
C ASP A 191 8.66 14.83 -5.54
N GLY A 192 7.49 14.79 -6.19
CA GLY A 192 7.25 15.37 -7.49
C GLY A 192 8.15 14.77 -8.58
N GLY A 193 9.00 15.60 -9.17
CA GLY A 193 9.94 15.19 -10.24
C GLY A 193 11.25 14.56 -9.75
N THR A 194 11.39 14.35 -8.44
CA THR A 194 12.62 13.86 -7.82
C THR A 194 12.40 12.53 -7.12
N ALA A 195 13.28 11.56 -7.34
CA ALA A 195 13.31 10.31 -6.59
C ALA A 195 14.52 10.28 -5.63
N TYR A 196 14.33 9.67 -4.47
CA TYR A 196 15.38 9.51 -3.46
C TYR A 196 15.70 8.02 -3.31
N PHE A 197 16.90 7.62 -3.70
CA PHE A 197 17.35 6.22 -3.66
C PHE A 197 18.27 6.01 -2.47
N GLY A 198 17.84 5.20 -1.51
CA GLY A 198 18.70 4.67 -0.46
C GLY A 198 19.47 3.49 -1.02
N THR A 199 20.70 3.71 -1.43
CA THR A 199 21.57 2.72 -2.08
C THR A 199 22.63 2.19 -1.12
N LEU A 200 23.35 1.14 -1.49
CA LEU A 200 24.46 0.59 -0.68
C LEU A 200 25.63 1.56 -0.53
N GLU A 201 25.81 2.49 -1.47
CA GLU A 201 26.84 3.55 -1.40
C GLU A 201 26.38 4.80 -0.61
N GLY A 202 25.08 5.01 -0.50
CA GLY A 202 24.53 6.21 0.10
C GLY A 202 23.16 6.62 -0.43
N LEU A 203 22.73 7.82 -0.02
CA LEU A 203 21.50 8.44 -0.49
C LEU A 203 21.76 9.23 -1.77
N TYR A 204 21.10 8.83 -2.85
CA TYR A 204 21.07 9.56 -4.10
C TYR A 204 19.78 10.37 -4.24
N ARG A 205 19.91 11.58 -4.78
CA ARG A 205 18.80 12.40 -5.29
C ARG A 205 18.80 12.31 -6.81
N TRP A 206 17.70 11.89 -7.40
CA TRP A 206 17.58 11.61 -8.82
C TRP A 206 16.53 12.52 -9.48
N ASP A 207 16.94 13.29 -10.49
CA ASP A 207 16.02 14.03 -11.34
C ASP A 207 15.45 13.06 -12.39
N ILE A 208 14.14 12.83 -12.31
CA ILE A 208 13.44 11.85 -13.16
C ILE A 208 13.36 12.34 -14.60
N LYS A 209 13.28 13.66 -14.83
CA LYS A 209 13.12 14.25 -16.17
C LYS A 209 14.43 14.22 -16.95
N THR A 210 15.54 14.55 -16.31
CA THR A 210 16.86 14.51 -16.95
C THR A 210 17.53 13.14 -16.84
N ASN A 211 16.97 12.25 -16.02
CA ASN A 211 17.50 10.93 -15.71
C ASN A 211 18.95 10.99 -15.19
N THR A 212 19.19 11.90 -14.23
CA THR A 212 20.51 12.11 -13.63
C THR A 212 20.45 12.06 -12.12
N GLY A 213 21.38 11.34 -11.51
CA GLY A 213 21.52 11.22 -10.06
C GLY A 213 22.72 11.97 -9.48
N GLU A 214 22.55 12.44 -8.24
CA GLU A 214 23.60 13.03 -7.42
C GLU A 214 23.67 12.30 -6.07
N LEU A 215 24.85 11.86 -5.66
CA LEU A 215 25.07 11.32 -4.32
C LEU A 215 25.07 12.48 -3.31
N ILE A 216 24.02 12.59 -2.50
CA ILE A 216 23.87 13.70 -1.54
C ILE A 216 24.39 13.36 -0.14
N ALA A 217 24.53 12.07 0.20
CA ALA A 217 25.13 11.65 1.47
C ALA A 217 25.61 10.19 1.46
N LYS A 218 26.75 9.92 2.10
CA LYS A 218 27.23 8.55 2.38
C LYS A 218 26.65 8.06 3.70
N VAL A 219 25.49 7.43 3.65
CA VAL A 219 24.72 6.93 4.80
C VAL A 219 24.12 5.57 4.46
N ALA A 220 23.67 4.80 5.46
CA ALA A 220 22.99 3.53 5.20
C ALA A 220 21.69 3.74 4.38
N PRO A 221 21.23 2.75 3.58
CA PRO A 221 20.03 2.85 2.75
C PRO A 221 18.78 3.33 3.51
N ASN A 222 18.67 2.96 4.78
CA ASN A 222 17.54 3.26 5.65
C ASN A 222 17.76 4.50 6.54
N ALA A 223 18.90 5.19 6.46
CA ALA A 223 19.19 6.33 7.35
C ALA A 223 18.22 7.50 7.16
N VAL A 224 17.65 7.65 5.95
CA VAL A 224 16.55 8.56 5.67
C VAL A 224 15.28 7.74 5.54
N ARG A 225 14.24 8.15 6.26
CA ARG A 225 12.98 7.42 6.38
C ARG A 225 11.97 7.83 5.32
N THR A 226 11.93 9.12 4.99
CA THR A 226 11.06 9.68 3.96
C THR A 226 11.54 11.06 3.56
N VAL A 227 11.10 11.53 2.39
CA VAL A 227 11.26 12.90 1.90
C VAL A 227 9.92 13.38 1.37
N THR A 228 9.51 14.59 1.72
CA THR A 228 8.27 15.21 1.21
C THR A 228 8.40 16.71 1.26
N ALA A 229 7.95 17.42 0.22
CA ALA A 229 8.03 18.88 0.13
C ALA A 229 9.47 19.40 0.40
N GLY A 230 10.47 18.68 -0.09
CA GLY A 230 11.89 18.98 0.11
C GLY A 230 12.41 18.80 1.54
N GLN A 231 11.61 18.28 2.47
CA GLN A 231 12.02 17.98 3.84
C GLN A 231 12.38 16.50 3.98
N LEU A 232 13.58 16.23 4.50
CA LEU A 232 14.04 14.88 4.80
C LEU A 232 13.72 14.57 6.27
N VAL A 233 13.16 13.39 6.52
CA VAL A 233 13.09 12.81 7.85
C VAL A 233 14.14 11.72 7.98
N TYR A 234 15.03 11.83 8.94
CA TYR A 234 16.19 10.94 9.05
C TYR A 234 16.54 10.63 10.49
N GLN A 235 17.15 9.46 10.72
CA GLN A 235 17.56 9.03 12.05
C GLN A 235 18.85 9.73 12.51
N GLN A 236 19.01 9.89 13.82
CA GLN A 236 20.25 10.30 14.47
C GLN A 236 20.63 9.27 15.56
N PRO A 237 21.85 8.70 15.52
CA PRO A 237 22.89 8.90 14.51
C PRO A 237 22.49 8.40 13.11
N LEU A 238 23.19 8.87 12.06
CA LEU A 238 22.95 8.45 10.67
C LEU A 238 23.45 7.02 10.39
N SER A 239 24.26 6.45 11.28
CA SER A 239 24.49 5.01 11.35
C SER A 239 23.30 4.34 12.04
N GLN A 240 22.98 3.09 11.72
CA GLN A 240 21.90 2.37 12.39
C GLN A 240 22.34 1.85 13.76
N PRO A 241 21.95 2.48 14.88
CA PRO A 241 22.14 1.84 16.18
C PRO A 241 21.16 0.67 16.31
N ILE A 242 21.53 -0.34 17.10
CA ILE A 242 20.67 -1.50 17.40
C ILE A 242 19.37 -1.05 18.09
N MET A 243 19.41 0.02 18.89
CA MET A 243 18.25 0.59 19.58
C MET A 243 18.38 2.11 19.72
N GLY A 244 17.25 2.79 19.87
CA GLY A 244 17.19 4.18 20.35
C GLY A 244 17.79 5.21 19.39
N HIS A 245 17.07 5.53 18.33
CA HIS A 245 17.37 6.71 17.52
C HIS A 245 16.28 7.77 17.69
N THR A 246 16.70 9.03 17.52
CA THR A 246 15.79 10.16 17.36
C THR A 246 15.64 10.43 15.87
N LEU A 247 14.49 10.97 15.47
CA LEU A 247 14.29 11.48 14.13
C LEU A 247 14.57 12.96 14.10
N LYS A 248 15.12 13.42 12.99
CA LYS A 248 15.27 14.84 12.67
C LYS A 248 14.55 15.13 11.37
N VAL A 249 13.97 16.32 11.29
CA VAL A 249 13.36 16.84 10.07
C VAL A 249 14.11 18.10 9.63
N GLY A 250 14.47 18.17 8.35
CA GLY A 250 15.07 19.36 7.76
C GLY A 250 15.39 19.18 6.27
N PRO A 251 15.81 20.26 5.59
CA PRO A 251 16.06 20.24 4.14
C PRO A 251 17.34 19.51 3.74
N THR A 252 18.24 19.24 4.69
CA THR A 252 19.47 18.48 4.46
C THR A 252 19.83 17.66 5.71
N LEU A 253 20.72 16.68 5.56
CA LEU A 253 21.20 15.87 6.68
C LEU A 253 22.15 16.63 7.62
N THR A 254 22.85 17.67 7.14
CA THR A 254 23.98 18.30 7.85
C THR A 254 23.69 19.74 8.28
N SER A 255 22.96 20.53 7.51
CA SER A 255 22.67 21.95 7.78
C SER A 255 21.17 22.26 7.94
N GLY A 256 20.86 23.47 8.40
CA GLY A 256 19.50 23.97 8.62
C GLY A 256 18.96 23.79 10.04
N THR A 257 17.86 24.49 10.35
CA THR A 257 17.10 24.29 11.58
C THR A 257 16.49 22.89 11.57
N LYS A 258 16.68 22.15 12.66
CA LYS A 258 16.26 20.75 12.78
C LYS A 258 15.43 20.58 14.04
N THR A 259 14.22 20.08 13.87
CA THR A 259 13.38 19.65 14.99
C THR A 259 13.66 18.18 15.27
N THR A 260 13.73 17.80 16.55
CA THR A 260 14.01 16.43 16.97
C THR A 260 12.73 15.77 17.47
N PHE A 261 12.48 14.54 17.04
CA PHE A 261 11.29 13.77 17.36
C PHE A 261 11.67 12.38 17.87
N THR A 262 10.81 11.80 18.70
CA THR A 262 10.91 10.39 19.08
C THR A 262 10.25 9.56 17.98
N GLY A 263 10.87 8.45 17.59
CA GLY A 263 10.37 7.69 16.45
C GLY A 263 11.45 6.90 15.74
N GLN A 264 11.01 5.92 14.96
CA GLN A 264 11.88 5.14 14.09
C GLN A 264 11.37 5.09 12.67
N GLN A 265 10.06 4.87 12.52
CA GLN A 265 9.37 5.19 11.28
C GLN A 265 8.85 6.62 11.30
N ALA A 266 8.70 7.17 10.11
CA ALA A 266 8.32 8.55 9.89
C ALA A 266 7.40 8.63 8.68
N PHE A 267 6.25 9.27 8.86
CA PHE A 267 5.30 9.53 7.79
C PHE A 267 5.00 11.02 7.80
N LEU A 268 5.63 11.75 6.89
CA LEU A 268 5.50 13.20 6.76
C LEU A 268 4.27 13.54 5.93
N SER A 269 3.49 14.55 6.34
CA SER A 269 2.33 15.02 5.58
C SER A 269 2.76 15.58 4.22
N PRO A 270 1.87 15.62 3.22
CA PRO A 270 2.20 16.11 1.88
C PRO A 270 2.82 17.53 1.84
N ASP A 271 2.45 18.40 2.77
CA ASP A 271 2.99 19.76 2.92
C ASP A 271 4.12 19.87 3.97
N ALA A 272 4.52 18.74 4.55
CA ALA A 272 5.49 18.63 5.64
C ALA A 272 5.15 19.41 6.93
N SER A 273 3.88 19.79 7.14
CA SER A 273 3.43 20.45 8.37
C SER A 273 3.31 19.50 9.55
N TYR A 274 3.01 18.22 9.30
CA TYR A 274 2.78 17.20 10.32
C TYR A 274 3.64 15.96 10.10
N LEU A 275 4.10 15.38 11.20
CA LEU A 275 4.86 14.14 11.22
C LEU A 275 4.18 13.11 12.11
N VAL A 276 3.83 11.95 11.55
CA VAL A 276 3.48 10.77 12.33
C VAL A 276 4.73 9.93 12.52
N THR A 277 5.03 9.56 13.76
CA THR A 277 6.15 8.67 14.09
C THR A 277 5.69 7.43 14.81
N GLN A 278 6.55 6.42 14.79
CA GLN A 278 6.37 5.15 15.46
C GLN A 278 7.60 4.87 16.34
N PRO A 279 7.53 5.09 17.67
CA PRO A 279 8.68 5.09 18.57
C PRO A 279 9.24 3.70 18.89
N GLU A 280 8.41 2.65 18.87
CA GLU A 280 8.77 1.31 19.35
C GLU A 280 9.20 0.33 18.26
N ASP A 281 9.46 0.77 17.03
CA ASP A 281 9.78 -0.13 15.88
C ASP A 281 11.18 -0.77 15.91
N ALA A 282 12.00 -0.50 16.94
CA ALA A 282 13.41 -0.91 16.98
C ALA A 282 13.64 -2.38 17.22
N PHE A 283 12.63 -3.11 17.64
CA PHE A 283 12.85 -4.48 18.02
C PHE A 283 13.13 -5.31 16.77
N MET A 284 14.24 -6.05 16.79
CA MET A 284 14.45 -7.19 15.89
C MET A 284 13.24 -8.12 16.08
N GLY A 285 12.30 -8.09 15.14
CA GLY A 285 10.93 -8.56 15.38
C GLY A 285 9.95 -8.06 14.30
N ILE A 286 8.65 -8.23 14.53
CA ILE A 286 7.51 -7.76 13.71
C ILE A 286 7.84 -6.41 13.02
N GLN A 287 7.78 -6.33 11.69
CA GLN A 287 8.14 -5.11 10.98
C GLN A 287 7.02 -4.70 10.00
N PRO A 288 6.51 -3.47 10.09
CA PRO A 288 6.45 -2.61 11.29
C PRO A 288 5.73 -3.27 12.47
N LEU A 289 6.15 -2.96 13.71
CA LEU A 289 5.40 -3.29 14.93
C LEU A 289 4.02 -2.59 14.91
N TRP A 290 3.09 -3.03 15.76
CA TRP A 290 1.92 -2.23 16.10
C TRP A 290 2.29 -1.43 17.33
N SER A 291 2.21 -0.09 17.27
CA SER A 291 2.73 0.74 18.35
C SER A 291 1.85 1.94 18.64
N ASP A 292 2.30 2.68 19.64
CA ASP A 292 1.80 3.98 20.00
C ASP A 292 2.29 5.02 18.99
N LEU A 293 1.52 5.22 17.92
CA LEU A 293 1.80 6.31 16.98
C LEU A 293 1.79 7.65 17.72
N GLN A 294 2.78 8.47 17.40
CA GLN A 294 2.88 9.85 17.86
C GLN A 294 2.66 10.79 16.69
N LEU A 295 2.05 11.93 16.94
CA LEU A 295 1.79 12.97 15.95
C LEU A 295 2.41 14.27 16.43
N TYR A 296 3.14 14.93 15.53
CA TYR A 296 3.84 16.18 15.80
C TYR A 296 3.53 17.23 14.73
N GLU A 297 3.45 18.49 15.14
CA GLU A 297 3.60 19.65 14.28
C GLU A 297 5.09 19.90 14.04
N VAL A 298 5.54 19.88 12.79
CA VAL A 298 6.97 19.79 12.44
C VAL A 298 7.74 21.05 12.85
N THR A 299 7.17 22.23 12.58
CA THR A 299 7.81 23.52 12.90
C THR A 299 7.82 23.80 14.40
N ALA A 300 6.71 23.55 15.09
CA ALA A 300 6.60 23.81 16.52
C ALA A 300 7.31 22.75 17.37
N GLY A 301 7.49 21.52 16.84
CA GLY A 301 7.99 20.38 17.59
C GLY A 301 7.02 19.90 18.69
N THR A 302 5.80 20.44 18.72
CA THR A 302 4.76 20.10 19.67
C THR A 302 4.00 18.88 19.16
N GLY A 303 3.64 17.98 20.07
CA GLY A 303 2.97 16.74 19.69
C GLY A 303 2.93 15.74 20.82
N GLY A 304 2.44 14.54 20.51
CA GLY A 304 2.33 13.46 21.49
C GLY A 304 1.66 12.23 20.92
N GLN A 305 1.33 11.29 21.80
CA GLN A 305 0.60 10.09 21.45
C GLN A 305 -0.78 10.43 20.87
N LEU A 306 -1.21 9.66 19.87
CA LEU A 306 -2.58 9.73 19.38
C LEU A 306 -3.57 9.30 20.48
N PRO A 307 -4.80 9.87 20.52
CA PRO A 307 -5.82 9.43 21.47
C PRO A 307 -6.23 7.98 21.23
N ARG A 308 -6.26 7.20 22.31
CA ARG A 308 -6.44 5.73 22.32
C ARG A 308 -7.75 5.26 22.93
N SER A 309 -8.77 6.11 23.03
CA SER A 309 -10.05 5.75 23.65
C SER A 309 -10.76 4.63 22.88
N GLY A 310 -10.43 3.37 23.15
CA GLY A 310 -10.95 2.19 22.45
C GLY A 310 -9.91 1.33 21.72
N TYR A 311 -8.64 1.77 21.61
CA TYR A 311 -7.60 1.09 20.83
C TYR A 311 -6.29 0.93 21.58
N TRP A 312 -5.74 -0.29 21.58
CA TRP A 312 -4.47 -0.58 22.24
C TRP A 312 -3.27 -0.54 21.29
N ALA A 313 -3.44 -0.43 19.98
CA ALA A 313 -2.31 -0.17 19.09
C ALA A 313 -2.79 0.39 17.75
N PHE A 314 -1.87 1.06 17.07
CA PHE A 314 -2.12 1.67 15.78
C PHE A 314 -1.05 1.25 14.76
N ARG A 315 -1.46 1.31 13.49
CA ARG A 315 -0.57 1.21 12.34
C ARG A 315 -0.93 2.28 11.32
N PHE A 316 0.06 3.05 10.88
CA PHE A 316 -0.14 4.09 9.88
C PHE A 316 -0.59 3.48 8.54
N GLY A 317 -1.53 4.14 7.86
CA GLY A 317 -1.97 3.78 6.52
C GLY A 317 -1.43 4.73 5.45
N GLN A 318 -2.10 5.84 5.21
CA GLN A 318 -1.65 6.89 4.29
C GLN A 318 -2.13 8.26 4.73
N TRP A 319 -1.44 9.30 4.27
CA TRP A 319 -2.01 10.64 4.22
C TRP A 319 -3.09 10.71 3.13
N LEU A 320 -4.24 11.28 3.46
CA LEU A 320 -5.32 11.54 2.52
C LEU A 320 -5.25 12.98 1.98
N ASP A 321 -4.81 13.90 2.84
CA ASP A 321 -4.48 15.29 2.55
C ASP A 321 -3.42 15.79 3.56
N ASP A 322 -3.12 17.08 3.53
CA ASP A 322 -2.11 17.75 4.36
C ASP A 322 -2.36 17.61 5.87
N THR A 323 -3.61 17.33 6.27
CA THR A 323 -4.06 17.31 7.66
C THR A 323 -4.80 16.03 8.06
N THR A 324 -5.09 15.12 7.13
CA THR A 324 -5.83 13.90 7.45
C THR A 324 -5.10 12.66 6.97
N PHE A 325 -5.14 11.62 7.79
CA PHE A 325 -4.48 10.34 7.50
C PHE A 325 -5.29 9.17 8.03
N THR A 326 -5.09 8.00 7.45
CA THR A 326 -5.70 6.76 7.90
C THR A 326 -4.80 6.00 8.84
N VAL A 327 -5.41 5.29 9.78
CA VAL A 327 -4.74 4.38 10.71
C VAL A 327 -5.57 3.11 10.83
N ALA A 328 -4.93 1.94 10.86
CA ALA A 328 -5.56 0.73 11.37
C ALA A 328 -5.38 0.69 12.89
N GLY A 329 -6.47 0.51 13.65
CA GLY A 329 -6.45 0.48 15.11
C GLY A 329 -6.97 -0.85 15.65
N ALA A 330 -6.18 -1.49 16.51
CA ALA A 330 -6.56 -2.74 17.18
C ALA A 330 -7.40 -2.45 18.43
N ARG A 331 -8.62 -3.03 18.49
CA ARG A 331 -9.61 -2.72 19.54
C ARG A 331 -9.22 -3.28 20.91
N HIS A 332 -9.50 -2.54 21.99
CA HIS A 332 -9.36 -3.06 23.36
C HIS A 332 -10.36 -4.19 23.67
N THR A 333 -11.59 -4.08 23.14
CA THR A 333 -12.69 -5.01 23.44
C THR A 333 -12.53 -6.37 22.75
N SER A 334 -11.77 -6.42 21.67
CA SER A 334 -11.48 -7.63 20.92
C SER A 334 -10.03 -7.57 20.46
N HIS A 335 -9.17 -8.38 21.09
CA HIS A 335 -7.73 -8.41 20.79
C HIS A 335 -7.41 -8.82 19.34
N ASN A 336 -8.42 -9.28 18.59
CA ASN A 336 -8.28 -9.77 17.23
C ASN A 336 -9.00 -8.90 16.19
N GLU A 337 -9.63 -7.77 16.53
CA GLU A 337 -10.33 -6.92 15.55
C GLU A 337 -9.60 -5.60 15.30
N ALA A 338 -9.56 -5.20 14.03
CA ALA A 338 -9.02 -3.92 13.60
C ALA A 338 -10.11 -3.05 12.95
N ASP A 339 -10.10 -1.77 13.30
CA ASP A 339 -10.86 -0.73 12.62
C ASP A 339 -9.96 0.09 11.71
N LEU A 340 -10.53 0.63 10.64
CA LEU A 340 -9.88 1.71 9.90
C LEU A 340 -10.43 3.05 10.40
N LEU A 341 -9.51 3.91 10.82
CA LEU A 341 -9.80 5.25 11.34
C LEU A 341 -9.26 6.31 10.40
N VAL A 342 -9.91 7.47 10.37
CA VAL A 342 -9.36 8.69 9.77
C VAL A 342 -9.12 9.69 10.90
N PHE A 343 -7.85 10.06 11.08
CA PHE A 343 -7.41 11.09 12.00
C PHE A 343 -7.33 12.45 11.31
N ASN A 344 -7.63 13.50 12.06
CA ASN A 344 -7.35 14.88 11.69
C ASN A 344 -6.17 15.38 12.53
N ALA A 345 -5.01 15.55 11.91
CA ALA A 345 -3.76 15.93 12.55
C ALA A 345 -3.84 17.28 13.28
N ARG A 346 -4.62 18.22 12.74
CA ARG A 346 -4.79 19.56 13.34
C ARG A 346 -5.52 19.52 14.68
N THR A 347 -6.52 18.64 14.82
CA THR A 347 -7.39 18.57 16.00
C THR A 347 -7.07 17.38 16.91
N GLY A 348 -6.30 16.41 16.43
CA GLY A 348 -6.06 15.14 17.10
C GLY A 348 -7.28 14.22 17.15
N THR A 349 -8.43 14.62 16.59
CA THR A 349 -9.66 13.82 16.61
C THR A 349 -9.65 12.75 15.51
N TYR A 350 -10.44 11.69 15.71
CA TYR A 350 -10.63 10.66 14.69
C TYR A 350 -12.09 10.25 14.55
N ARG A 351 -12.39 9.58 13.42
CA ARG A 351 -13.63 8.83 13.21
C ARG A 351 -13.32 7.44 12.66
N VAL A 352 -14.15 6.47 13.00
CA VAL A 352 -14.09 5.12 12.40
C VAL A 352 -14.76 5.19 11.02
N VAL A 353 -14.06 4.72 9.98
CA VAL A 353 -14.57 4.70 8.60
C VAL A 353 -14.85 3.28 8.10
N ALA A 354 -14.20 2.27 8.66
CA ALA A 354 -14.51 0.87 8.41
C ALA A 354 -14.39 0.07 9.72
N PRO A 355 -15.50 -0.15 10.45
CA PRO A 355 -15.48 -0.91 11.69
C PRO A 355 -15.28 -2.40 11.41
N GLY A 356 -14.39 -3.06 12.14
CA GLY A 356 -14.11 -4.49 12.05
C GLY A 356 -13.70 -4.92 10.65
N PHE A 357 -12.96 -4.08 9.91
CA PHE A 357 -12.64 -4.34 8.50
C PHE A 357 -11.75 -5.56 8.32
N SER A 358 -10.98 -5.92 9.36
CA SER A 358 -10.08 -7.05 9.35
C SER A 358 -9.85 -7.56 10.77
N THR A 359 -9.28 -8.76 10.86
CA THR A 359 -8.68 -9.24 12.11
C THR A 359 -7.23 -8.80 12.25
N PHE A 360 -6.81 -8.56 13.49
CA PHE A 360 -5.42 -8.44 13.90
C PHE A 360 -4.85 -9.83 14.20
N THR A 361 -4.65 -10.61 13.14
CA THR A 361 -4.06 -11.95 13.20
C THR A 361 -2.95 -12.05 12.18
N PHE A 362 -2.05 -13.01 12.36
CA PHE A 362 -1.00 -13.32 11.39
C PHE A 362 -1.17 -14.74 10.87
N SER A 363 -0.76 -14.97 9.63
CA SER A 363 -0.67 -16.32 9.08
C SER A 363 0.24 -17.20 9.94
N LYS A 364 -0.05 -18.51 9.97
CA LYS A 364 0.71 -19.47 10.79
C LYS A 364 2.03 -19.92 10.13
N ALA A 365 2.14 -19.74 8.83
CA ALA A 365 3.32 -20.12 8.05
C ALA A 365 4.14 -18.86 7.74
N ALA A 366 5.47 -19.01 7.71
CA ALA A 366 6.34 -17.94 7.27
C ALA A 366 6.21 -17.70 5.75
N PRO A 367 6.28 -16.44 5.28
CA PRO A 367 6.28 -15.21 6.08
C PRO A 367 4.93 -14.97 6.75
N ARG A 368 4.94 -14.62 8.05
CA ARG A 368 3.71 -14.41 8.83
C ARG A 368 3.14 -13.04 8.50
N THR A 369 2.07 -12.99 7.73
CA THR A 369 1.45 -11.73 7.24
C THR A 369 0.08 -11.50 7.83
N THR A 370 -0.36 -10.24 7.91
CA THR A 370 -1.76 -9.92 8.25
C THR A 370 -2.72 -10.28 7.11
N PRO A 371 -4.00 -10.54 7.39
CA PRO A 371 -5.02 -10.78 6.36
C PRO A 371 -5.38 -9.53 5.53
N PHE A 372 -4.79 -8.38 5.87
CA PHE A 372 -5.02 -7.11 5.22
C PHE A 372 -3.72 -6.40 4.91
N ALA A 373 -3.77 -5.45 3.97
CA ALA A 373 -2.70 -4.51 3.68
C ALA A 373 -3.20 -3.06 3.75
N LEU A 374 -2.27 -2.14 3.98
CA LEU A 374 -2.49 -0.70 3.91
C LEU A 374 -1.67 -0.11 2.75
N PRO A 375 -2.04 1.08 2.24
CA PRO A 375 -1.36 1.75 1.13
C PRO A 375 0.03 2.33 1.50
N THR A 376 0.80 1.62 2.32
CA THR A 376 2.16 2.00 2.75
C THR A 376 3.23 1.46 1.81
N GLY A 377 2.86 0.60 0.86
CA GLY A 377 3.78 -0.05 -0.08
C GLY A 377 4.69 -1.12 0.52
N ALA A 378 4.65 -1.36 1.83
CA ALA A 378 5.40 -2.43 2.50
C ALA A 378 4.45 -3.44 3.13
N PRO A 379 4.74 -4.76 3.04
CA PRO A 379 3.94 -5.77 3.70
C PRO A 379 3.98 -5.65 5.22
N ILE A 380 3.01 -6.28 5.87
CA ILE A 380 2.90 -6.30 7.32
C ILE A 380 3.35 -7.68 7.82
N TYR A 381 4.57 -7.75 8.37
CA TYR A 381 5.15 -9.00 8.83
C TYR A 381 5.20 -9.12 10.34
N ASP A 382 5.00 -10.34 10.83
CA ASP A 382 5.36 -10.80 12.17
C ASP A 382 6.64 -11.66 12.07
N LEU A 383 7.71 -11.28 12.78
CA LEU A 383 8.96 -12.04 12.82
C LEU A 383 9.05 -13.01 14.02
N ALA A 384 7.96 -13.18 14.79
CA ALA A 384 7.92 -14.05 15.97
C ALA A 384 7.79 -15.54 15.64
#